data_AF-A0A1G4KD38-F1
#
_entry.id   AF-A0A1G4KD38-F1
#
_cell.length_a   1.000
_cell.length_b   1.000
_cell.length_c   1.000
_cell.angle_alpha   90.00
_cell.angle_beta   90.00
_cell.angle_gamma   90.00
#
_symmetry.space_group_name_H-M   'P 1'
#
loop_
_entity.id
_entity.type
_entity.pdbx_description
1 polymer ?
#
loop_
_entity_poly.entity_id
_entity_poly.type
_entity_poly.pdbx_seq_one_letter_code
_entity_poly.pdbx_strand_id
1 'polypeptide(L)'
;MSRAKKAPTGLPVSDPAYIAPQQIVDLFKLAFDNELYRDPDELSSMIQEVKKSLYDRQYLDAFDNNEKRSAYCCRWSPSRAVAYAALFNYLRPVRATLLRPLTNSSPVTAEELHVAHSDTSEFSPEIMCIGGGAGGELVALAALFAPSLDFRSKYSTIKSTKSSKAANVRIIDIADWDNVVTRLAGAIRERWLYDLSDQFAITFQRADILRQDATQMSYSKLDLITLLFTTNELFQEDKGASIRFLQTLNQHCKTGCLLLIVESAGSYSHIEIGTKKFPIHFLVDTILTGKRGDAKSGMWELVDQNDSFWYRNDDRIDYPLKLENMRFFYRLYRKR
;
A
#
# COMPACT_ATOMS: atom_id res chain seq x y z
N MET A 1 34.37 -21.23 1.39
CA MET A 1 33.10 -21.34 0.63
C MET A 1 32.00 -20.64 1.42
N SER A 2 31.60 -19.44 0.98
CA SER A 2 30.50 -18.69 1.60
C SER A 2 29.19 -19.41 1.30
N ARG A 3 28.48 -19.85 2.35
CA ARG A 3 27.17 -20.50 2.22
C ARG A 3 26.19 -19.42 1.75
N ALA A 4 25.74 -19.51 0.49
CA ALA A 4 24.74 -18.59 -0.05
C ALA A 4 23.55 -18.51 0.93
N LYS A 5 23.28 -17.31 1.47
CA LYS A 5 22.12 -17.08 2.34
C LYS A 5 20.87 -17.41 1.53
N LYS A 6 20.14 -18.44 1.97
CA LYS A 6 18.84 -18.81 1.40
C LYS A 6 17.94 -17.59 1.47
N ALA A 7 17.33 -17.20 0.34
CA ALA A 7 16.39 -16.09 0.31
C ALA A 7 15.30 -16.31 1.38
N PRO A 8 14.89 -15.27 2.12
CA PRO A 8 13.87 -15.40 3.15
C PRO A 8 12.58 -15.95 2.54
N THR A 9 11.95 -16.89 3.25
CA THR A 9 10.70 -17.53 2.82
C THR A 9 9.44 -16.71 3.18
N GLY A 10 9.63 -15.56 3.81
CA GLY A 10 8.58 -14.64 4.25
C GLY A 10 9.14 -13.33 4.77
N LEU A 11 8.24 -12.39 5.04
CA LEU A 11 8.52 -11.12 5.69
C LEU A 11 8.84 -11.33 7.18
N PRO A 12 9.71 -10.50 7.76
CA PRO A 12 9.84 -10.44 9.21
C PRO A 12 8.52 -9.97 9.83
N VAL A 13 8.21 -10.46 11.04
CA VAL A 13 7.04 -10.04 11.81
C VAL A 13 7.16 -8.55 12.19
N SER A 14 8.36 -8.13 12.60
CA SER A 14 8.65 -6.77 13.02
C SER A 14 10.05 -6.36 12.61
N ASP A 15 10.28 -5.05 12.49
CA ASP A 15 11.59 -4.43 12.29
C ASP A 15 11.61 -3.08 13.03
N PRO A 16 12.71 -2.69 13.69
CA PRO A 16 12.81 -1.40 14.36
C PRO A 16 12.65 -0.17 13.45
N ALA A 17 12.73 -0.33 12.11
CA ALA A 17 12.62 0.75 11.15
C ALA A 17 11.18 1.30 10.97
N TYR A 18 10.16 0.64 11.53
CA TYR A 18 8.77 1.10 11.48
C TYR A 18 8.05 0.85 12.81
N ILE A 19 6.86 1.45 12.98
CA ILE A 19 6.03 1.27 14.19
C ILE A 19 5.74 -0.21 14.44
N ALA A 20 5.88 -0.67 15.69
CA ALA A 20 5.75 -2.09 16.01
C ALA A 20 4.34 -2.64 15.68
N PRO A 21 4.21 -3.92 15.28
CA PRO A 21 2.91 -4.51 14.92
C PRO A 21 1.79 -4.33 15.96
N GLN A 22 2.11 -4.42 17.26
CA GLN A 22 1.12 -4.17 18.32
C GLN A 22 0.57 -2.74 18.24
N GLN A 23 1.45 -1.74 18.09
CA GLN A 23 1.05 -0.34 18.00
C GLN A 23 0.26 -0.05 16.71
N ILE A 24 0.54 -0.77 15.61
CA ILE A 24 -0.25 -0.70 14.38
C ILE A 24 -1.68 -1.18 14.63
N VAL A 25 -1.88 -2.32 15.27
CA VAL A 25 -3.25 -2.83 15.53
C VAL A 25 -3.97 -2.01 16.61
N ASP A 26 -3.24 -1.45 17.57
CA ASP A 26 -3.80 -0.56 18.60
C ASP A 26 -4.38 0.72 18.00
N LEU A 27 -3.85 1.19 16.87
CA LEU A 27 -4.44 2.32 16.14
C LEU A 27 -5.88 2.02 15.72
N PHE A 28 -6.17 0.80 15.26
CA PHE A 28 -7.53 0.37 14.92
C PHE A 28 -8.42 0.25 16.16
N LYS A 29 -7.89 -0.25 17.28
CA LYS A 29 -8.61 -0.26 18.56
C LYS A 29 -9.06 1.14 18.97
N LEU A 30 -8.19 2.13 18.81
CA LEU A 30 -8.48 3.52 19.12
C LEU A 30 -9.48 4.15 18.15
N ALA A 31 -9.31 3.92 16.84
CA ALA A 31 -10.19 4.48 15.82
C ALA A 31 -11.60 3.87 15.86
N PHE A 32 -11.72 2.62 16.30
CA PHE A 32 -12.95 1.82 16.29
C PHE A 32 -13.32 1.25 17.67
N ASP A 33 -13.07 2.01 18.74
CA ASP A 33 -13.37 1.63 20.13
C ASP A 33 -14.82 1.19 20.32
N ASN A 34 -15.76 1.95 19.73
CA ASN A 34 -17.19 1.66 19.85
C ASN A 34 -17.54 0.29 19.26
N GLU A 35 -17.14 0.04 18.01
CA GLU A 35 -17.44 -1.22 17.32
C GLU A 35 -16.76 -2.42 18.00
N LEU A 36 -15.50 -2.25 18.42
CA LEU A 36 -14.71 -3.36 18.96
C LEU A 36 -15.07 -3.72 20.41
N TYR A 37 -15.50 -2.74 21.21
CA TYR A 37 -15.66 -2.94 22.67
C TYR A 37 -17.04 -2.60 23.22
N ARG A 38 -17.80 -1.71 22.59
CA ARG A 38 -19.13 -1.30 23.09
C ARG A 38 -20.25 -2.09 22.43
N ASP A 39 -20.15 -2.32 21.14
CA ASP A 39 -21.19 -3.00 20.34
C ASP A 39 -20.66 -4.25 19.60
N PRO A 40 -20.00 -5.21 20.29
CA PRO A 40 -19.34 -6.35 19.64
C PRO A 40 -20.31 -7.31 18.94
N ASP A 41 -21.56 -7.40 19.41
CA ASP A 41 -22.59 -8.24 18.79
C ASP A 41 -23.03 -7.68 17.43
N GLU A 42 -23.21 -6.35 17.35
CA GLU A 42 -23.51 -5.66 16.10
C GLU A 42 -22.34 -5.78 15.12
N LEU A 43 -21.11 -5.56 15.60
CA LEU A 43 -19.90 -5.77 14.80
C LEU A 43 -19.83 -7.19 14.23
N SER A 44 -20.10 -8.21 15.06
CA SER A 44 -20.10 -9.61 14.62
C SER A 44 -21.16 -9.86 13.54
N SER A 45 -22.36 -9.31 13.70
CA SER A 45 -23.44 -9.41 12.70
C SER A 45 -23.03 -8.77 11.38
N MET A 46 -22.52 -7.54 11.41
CA MET A 46 -22.07 -6.83 10.22
C MET A 46 -20.92 -7.56 9.53
N ILE A 47 -19.98 -8.15 10.28
CA ILE A 47 -18.91 -8.99 9.72
C ILE A 47 -19.49 -10.18 8.93
N GLN A 48 -20.55 -10.84 9.42
CA GLN A 48 -21.16 -11.95 8.70
C GLN A 48 -21.87 -11.51 7.43
N GLU A 49 -22.57 -10.37 7.46
CA GLU A 49 -23.21 -9.81 6.26
C GLU A 49 -22.18 -9.49 5.18
N VAL A 50 -21.12 -8.77 5.55
CA VAL A 50 -20.01 -8.44 4.64
C VAL A 50 -19.38 -9.71 4.08
N LYS A 51 -19.08 -10.69 4.94
CA LYS A 51 -18.49 -11.96 4.50
C LYS A 51 -19.38 -12.70 3.51
N LYS A 52 -20.70 -12.68 3.71
CA LYS A 52 -21.67 -13.27 2.79
C LYS A 52 -21.66 -12.55 1.44
N SER A 53 -21.79 -11.23 1.42
CA SER A 53 -21.75 -10.44 0.17
C SER A 53 -20.44 -10.62 -0.59
N LEU A 54 -19.29 -10.69 0.10
CA LEU A 54 -18.00 -10.98 -0.54
C LEU A 54 -17.92 -12.40 -1.12
N TYR A 55 -18.49 -13.39 -0.43
CA TYR A 55 -18.58 -14.76 -0.95
C TYR A 55 -19.43 -14.83 -2.22
N ASP A 56 -20.55 -14.11 -2.24
CA ASP A 56 -21.47 -14.01 -3.37
C ASP A 56 -20.99 -13.04 -4.47
N ARG A 57 -19.80 -12.43 -4.28
CA ARG A 57 -19.17 -11.44 -5.18
C ARG A 57 -20.02 -10.18 -5.41
N GLN A 58 -20.83 -9.82 -4.43
CA GLN A 58 -21.64 -8.60 -4.39
C GLN A 58 -20.89 -7.49 -3.67
N TYR A 59 -19.84 -6.95 -4.31
CA TYR A 59 -18.96 -5.96 -3.66
C TYR A 59 -19.66 -4.66 -3.30
N LEU A 60 -20.60 -4.18 -4.12
CA LEU A 60 -21.39 -2.97 -3.82
C LEU A 60 -22.24 -3.16 -2.57
N ASP A 61 -22.88 -4.32 -2.42
CA ASP A 61 -23.71 -4.65 -1.25
C ASP A 61 -22.87 -4.90 0.00
N ALA A 62 -21.64 -5.40 -0.16
CA ALA A 62 -20.70 -5.58 0.94
C ALA A 62 -20.26 -4.25 1.58
N PHE A 63 -20.35 -3.15 0.82
CA PHE A 63 -19.84 -1.85 1.22
C PHE A 63 -20.87 -0.73 0.97
N ASP A 64 -22.17 -1.02 1.09
CA ASP A 64 -23.26 -0.08 0.83
C ASP A 64 -23.47 0.93 1.98
N ASN A 65 -23.08 0.61 3.21
CA ASN A 65 -23.21 1.48 4.39
C ASN A 65 -21.94 1.57 5.25
N ASN A 66 -21.94 2.51 6.21
CA ASN A 66 -20.77 2.81 7.04
C ASN A 66 -20.46 1.70 8.04
N GLU A 67 -21.49 1.03 8.55
CA GLU A 67 -21.41 -0.01 9.55
C GLU A 67 -20.69 -1.24 8.97
N LYS A 68 -21.06 -1.68 7.78
CA LYS A 68 -20.39 -2.74 7.02
C LYS A 68 -18.94 -2.38 6.66
N ARG A 69 -18.68 -1.15 6.24
CA ARG A 69 -17.30 -0.68 5.95
C ARG A 69 -16.45 -0.64 7.22
N SER A 70 -16.99 -0.16 8.33
CA SER A 70 -16.30 -0.17 9.63
C SER A 70 -16.06 -1.59 10.13
N ALA A 71 -17.04 -2.49 9.98
CA ALA A 71 -16.91 -3.90 10.30
C ALA A 71 -15.84 -4.58 9.46
N TYR A 72 -15.78 -4.28 8.15
CA TYR A 72 -14.71 -4.76 7.28
C TYR A 72 -13.34 -4.27 7.74
N CYS A 73 -13.23 -2.97 8.02
CA CYS A 73 -12.01 -2.37 8.50
C CYS A 73 -11.54 -3.05 9.79
N CYS A 74 -12.39 -3.15 10.81
CA CYS A 74 -12.09 -3.79 12.09
C CYS A 74 -11.60 -5.24 11.92
N ARG A 75 -12.20 -6.00 11.01
CA ARG A 75 -11.95 -7.43 10.85
C ARG A 75 -10.70 -7.75 10.02
N TRP A 76 -10.48 -7.05 8.91
CA TRP A 76 -9.48 -7.44 7.92
C TRP A 76 -8.33 -6.44 7.78
N SER A 77 -8.55 -5.14 7.94
CA SER A 77 -7.52 -4.12 7.74
C SER A 77 -6.33 -4.20 8.69
N PRO A 78 -6.47 -4.50 10.01
CA PRO A 78 -5.33 -4.63 10.92
C PRO A 78 -4.31 -5.68 10.46
N SER A 79 -4.80 -6.84 10.00
CA SER A 79 -3.93 -7.91 9.47
C SER A 79 -3.18 -7.49 8.22
N ARG A 80 -3.86 -6.72 7.35
CA ARG A 80 -3.26 -6.18 6.13
C ARG A 80 -2.24 -5.08 6.45
N ALA A 81 -2.54 -4.18 7.39
CA ALA A 81 -1.68 -3.07 7.76
C ALA A 81 -0.31 -3.54 8.28
N VAL A 82 -0.28 -4.51 9.18
CA VAL A 82 1.00 -5.05 9.70
C VAL A 82 1.81 -5.75 8.60
N ALA A 83 1.15 -6.48 7.71
CA ALA A 83 1.80 -7.17 6.61
C ALA A 83 2.33 -6.20 5.53
N TYR A 84 1.57 -5.15 5.21
CA TYR A 84 1.98 -4.10 4.27
C TYR A 84 3.11 -3.24 4.83
N ALA A 85 3.11 -2.91 6.12
CA ALA A 85 4.21 -2.18 6.74
C ALA A 85 5.53 -2.96 6.63
N ALA A 86 5.49 -4.26 6.93
CA ALA A 86 6.62 -5.16 6.75
C ALA A 86 7.06 -5.23 5.27
N LEU A 87 6.11 -5.31 4.33
CA LEU A 87 6.40 -5.36 2.89
C LEU A 87 7.04 -4.06 2.38
N PHE A 88 6.48 -2.89 2.73
CA PHE A 88 7.00 -1.59 2.33
C PHE A 88 8.40 -1.35 2.88
N ASN A 89 8.69 -1.81 4.10
CA ASN A 89 10.05 -1.77 4.65
C ASN A 89 11.00 -2.75 3.95
N TYR A 90 10.53 -3.96 3.61
CA TYR A 90 11.31 -4.99 2.94
C TYR A 90 11.74 -4.57 1.52
N LEU A 91 10.81 -3.98 0.76
CA LEU A 91 11.05 -3.53 -0.61
C LEU A 91 11.85 -2.22 -0.60
N ARG A 92 13.18 -2.33 -0.69
CA ARG A 92 14.09 -1.17 -0.66
C ARG A 92 13.67 -0.02 -1.59
N PRO A 93 13.23 -0.22 -2.84
CA PRO A 93 12.80 0.89 -3.69
C PRO A 93 11.59 1.62 -3.11
N VAL A 94 10.59 0.89 -2.59
CA VAL A 94 9.40 1.46 -1.96
C VAL A 94 9.80 2.25 -0.71
N ARG A 95 10.61 1.66 0.18
CA ARG A 95 11.12 2.35 1.37
C ARG A 95 11.91 3.60 1.02
N ALA A 96 12.76 3.55 -0.01
CA ALA A 96 13.55 4.69 -0.45
C ALA A 96 12.66 5.80 -1.03
N THR A 97 11.62 5.46 -1.78
CA THR A 97 10.61 6.42 -2.27
C THR A 97 9.83 7.09 -1.15
N LEU A 98 9.53 6.38 -0.07
CA LEU A 98 8.79 6.94 1.07
C LEU A 98 9.67 7.76 2.00
N LEU A 99 10.91 7.31 2.24
CA LEU A 99 11.74 7.86 3.30
C LEU A 99 12.86 8.77 2.80
N ARG A 100 13.33 8.58 1.56
CA ARG A 100 14.63 9.02 1.00
C ARG A 100 15.80 8.68 1.95
N PRO A 101 16.85 7.99 1.49
CA PRO A 101 18.05 7.89 2.30
C PRO A 101 18.55 9.31 2.59
N LEU A 102 18.65 9.69 3.87
CA LEU A 102 19.52 10.81 4.25
C LEU A 102 20.92 10.39 3.78
N THR A 103 21.37 10.96 2.68
CA THR A 103 22.69 10.72 2.10
C THR A 103 23.72 11.21 3.12
N ASN A 104 24.09 10.39 4.10
CA ASN A 104 25.24 10.61 4.99
C ASN A 104 25.66 9.39 5.83
N SER A 105 25.00 8.22 5.77
CA SER A 105 25.39 7.10 6.65
C SER A 105 25.14 5.70 6.07
N SER A 106 25.71 5.41 4.90
CA SER A 106 26.22 4.09 4.51
C SER A 106 26.85 4.15 3.11
N PRO A 107 27.89 3.35 2.81
CA PRO A 107 28.56 3.38 1.53
C PRO A 107 27.65 2.75 0.48
N VAL A 108 26.89 3.58 -0.21
CA VAL A 108 26.30 3.22 -1.51
C VAL A 108 27.46 3.19 -2.51
N THR A 109 27.60 2.09 -3.24
CA THR A 109 28.64 1.90 -4.26
C THR A 109 28.60 3.05 -5.27
N ALA A 110 29.78 3.56 -5.61
CA ALA A 110 30.00 4.78 -6.39
C ALA A 110 29.34 4.82 -7.78
N GLU A 111 28.77 3.71 -8.25
CA GLU A 111 28.13 3.58 -9.58
C GLU A 111 26.67 4.08 -9.62
N GLU A 112 26.00 4.29 -8.48
CA GLU A 112 24.63 4.84 -8.44
C GLU A 112 24.59 6.37 -8.18
N LEU A 113 25.76 7.02 -8.07
CA LEU A 113 25.90 8.40 -7.58
C LEU A 113 25.79 9.50 -8.67
N HIS A 114 25.43 9.18 -9.90
CA HIS A 114 25.40 10.19 -10.98
C HIS A 114 24.17 11.11 -11.03
N VAL A 115 23.28 11.05 -10.02
CA VAL A 115 22.18 12.02 -9.89
C VAL A 115 22.03 12.49 -8.44
N ALA A 116 23.13 12.87 -7.78
CA ALA A 116 23.05 13.71 -6.58
C ALA A 116 23.27 15.17 -6.99
N HIS A 117 22.22 15.79 -7.55
CA HIS A 117 22.16 17.25 -7.56
C HIS A 117 22.02 17.74 -6.12
N SER A 118 22.79 18.79 -5.82
CA SER A 118 22.86 19.54 -4.58
C SER A 118 21.57 20.34 -4.33
N ASP A 119 20.42 19.67 -4.33
CA ASP A 119 19.16 20.37 -4.18
C ASP A 119 18.70 20.35 -2.73
N THR A 120 18.68 21.56 -2.17
CA THR A 120 17.94 22.00 -0.99
C THR A 120 16.41 21.87 -1.17
N SER A 121 15.93 20.89 -1.94
CA SER A 121 14.52 20.72 -2.29
C SER A 121 13.76 19.96 -1.20
N GLU A 122 12.54 20.42 -0.93
CA GLU A 122 11.58 19.73 -0.07
C GLU A 122 11.32 18.32 -0.62
N PHE A 123 11.40 17.31 0.25
CA PHE A 123 11.14 15.93 -0.15
C PHE A 123 9.69 15.58 0.24
N SER A 124 8.83 15.41 -0.77
CA SER A 124 7.42 15.07 -0.60
C SER A 124 6.96 14.09 -1.68
N PRO A 125 7.08 12.77 -1.47
CA PRO A 125 6.59 11.78 -2.42
C PRO A 125 5.07 11.85 -2.58
N GLU A 126 4.61 11.66 -3.81
CA GLU A 126 3.20 11.54 -4.18
C GLU A 126 2.80 10.07 -4.34
N ILE A 127 1.93 9.57 -3.47
CA ILE A 127 1.54 8.16 -3.38
C ILE A 127 0.06 8.01 -3.71
N MET A 128 -0.28 7.05 -4.56
CA MET A 128 -1.68 6.71 -4.89
C MET A 128 -1.99 5.26 -4.53
N CYS A 129 -2.95 5.06 -3.64
CA CYS A 129 -3.45 3.79 -3.17
C CYS A 129 -4.79 3.48 -3.84
N ILE A 130 -4.81 2.56 -4.80
CA ILE A 130 -6.00 2.22 -5.59
C ILE A 130 -6.64 0.96 -4.99
N GLY A 131 -7.92 1.05 -4.63
CA GLY A 131 -8.62 0.04 -3.82
C GLY A 131 -8.18 0.05 -2.35
N GLY A 132 -7.55 1.14 -1.90
CA GLY A 132 -6.97 1.27 -0.56
C GLY A 132 -7.95 1.71 0.53
N GLY A 133 -9.25 1.83 0.21
CA GLY A 133 -10.23 2.52 1.04
C GLY A 133 -10.39 1.94 2.44
N ALA A 134 -10.23 0.63 2.61
CA ALA A 134 -10.32 -0.05 3.90
C ALA A 134 -9.19 0.34 4.89
N GLY A 135 -8.18 1.10 4.45
CA GLY A 135 -7.22 1.77 5.33
C GLY A 135 -5.97 0.98 5.71
N GLY A 136 -5.84 -0.28 5.27
CA GLY A 136 -4.65 -1.09 5.54
C GLY A 136 -3.35 -0.47 4.98
N GLU A 137 -3.41 0.03 3.74
CA GLU A 137 -2.29 0.72 3.09
C GLU A 137 -1.96 2.04 3.77
N LEU A 138 -2.98 2.85 4.08
CA LEU A 138 -2.83 4.13 4.77
C LEU A 138 -2.06 3.97 6.08
N VAL A 139 -2.52 3.04 6.93
CA VAL A 139 -1.92 2.80 8.23
C VAL A 139 -0.49 2.25 8.08
N ALA A 140 -0.25 1.38 7.11
CA ALA A 140 1.09 0.85 6.83
C ALA A 140 2.08 1.93 6.36
N LEU A 141 1.65 2.83 5.48
CA LEU A 141 2.45 3.97 5.02
C LEU A 141 2.78 4.91 6.18
N ALA A 142 1.78 5.26 7.00
CA ALA A 142 1.98 6.10 8.17
C ALA A 142 2.91 5.45 9.21
N ALA A 143 2.78 4.14 9.43
CA ALA A 143 3.62 3.37 10.34
C ALA A 143 5.10 3.34 9.94
N LEU A 144 5.39 3.37 8.62
CA LEU A 144 6.74 3.48 8.10
C LEU A 144 7.25 4.93 8.09
N PHE A 145 6.38 5.89 7.83
CA PHE A 145 6.72 7.30 7.73
C PHE A 145 6.98 7.97 9.08
N ALA A 146 6.11 7.77 10.07
CA ALA A 146 6.13 8.50 11.34
C ALA A 146 7.47 8.40 12.11
N PRO A 147 8.13 7.22 12.23
CA PRO A 147 9.43 7.11 12.91
C PRO A 147 10.56 7.88 12.23
N SER A 148 10.38 8.30 10.98
CA SER A 148 11.37 9.05 10.22
C SER A 148 11.33 10.56 10.45
N LEU A 149 10.35 11.04 11.22
CA LEU A 149 10.18 12.45 11.57
C LEU A 149 11.05 12.83 12.78
N ASP A 150 11.65 14.01 12.74
CA ASP A 150 12.41 14.56 13.88
C ASP A 150 11.54 15.49 14.74
N PHE A 151 10.86 14.89 15.73
CA PHE A 151 10.05 15.60 16.73
C PHE A 151 10.86 16.53 17.65
N ARG A 152 12.20 16.41 17.68
CA ARG A 152 13.06 17.24 18.52
C ARG A 152 13.47 18.54 17.83
N SER A 153 13.36 18.60 16.49
CA SER A 153 13.75 19.76 15.69
C SER A 153 13.12 21.06 16.18
N LYS A 154 11.89 21.02 16.68
CA LYS A 154 11.16 22.17 17.25
C LYS A 154 11.75 22.73 18.55
N TYR A 155 12.53 21.92 19.28
CA TYR A 155 13.20 22.31 20.52
C TYR A 155 14.71 22.56 20.33
N SER A 156 15.23 22.37 19.12
CA SER A 156 16.65 22.61 18.83
C SER A 156 16.95 24.10 18.78
N THR A 157 17.93 24.55 19.58
CA THR A 157 18.48 25.91 19.51
C THR A 157 19.48 26.08 18.37
N ILE A 158 19.91 24.98 17.75
CA ILE A 158 20.80 24.97 16.59
C ILE A 158 19.93 25.12 15.33
N LYS A 159 20.15 26.21 14.58
CA LYS A 159 19.57 26.41 13.23
C LYS A 159 20.17 25.38 12.26
N SER A 160 19.69 24.14 12.28
CA SER A 160 19.94 23.22 11.17
C SER A 160 19.15 23.69 9.95
N THR A 161 19.73 23.50 8.77
CA THR A 161 19.01 23.65 7.51
C THR A 161 17.83 22.69 7.54
N LYS A 162 16.61 23.21 7.73
CA LYS A 162 15.37 22.43 7.76
C LYS A 162 15.20 21.71 6.43
N SER A 163 15.53 20.43 6.37
CA SER A 163 14.96 19.55 5.36
C SER A 163 13.52 19.26 5.80
N SER A 164 12.54 19.87 5.13
CA SER A 164 11.13 19.50 5.29
C SER A 164 10.93 18.15 4.59
N LYS A 165 10.60 17.15 5.39
CA LYS A 165 10.16 15.84 4.91
C LYS A 165 8.64 15.84 5.01
N ALA A 166 7.97 15.60 3.90
CA ALA A 166 6.54 15.40 3.86
C ALA A 166 6.22 14.12 3.06
N ALA A 167 4.95 13.73 2.98
CA ALA A 167 4.44 12.74 2.04
C ALA A 167 2.96 13.02 1.78
N ASN A 168 2.54 12.82 0.54
CA ASN A 168 1.15 12.99 0.11
C ASN A 168 0.56 11.64 -0.27
N VAL A 169 -0.49 11.22 0.41
CA VAL A 169 -1.17 9.94 0.20
C VAL A 169 -2.59 10.19 -0.32
N ARG A 170 -2.87 9.72 -1.54
CA ARG A 170 -4.19 9.73 -2.15
C ARG A 170 -4.75 8.32 -2.19
N ILE A 171 -5.90 8.13 -1.55
CA ILE A 171 -6.62 6.86 -1.51
C ILE A 171 -7.80 6.97 -2.46
N ILE A 172 -7.94 6.00 -3.35
CA ILE A 172 -9.00 5.96 -4.35
C ILE A 172 -9.70 4.62 -4.24
N ASP A 173 -11.02 4.66 -4.13
CA ASP A 173 -11.84 3.47 -4.01
C ASP A 173 -13.24 3.73 -4.59
N ILE A 174 -13.88 2.69 -5.10
CA ILE A 174 -15.23 2.82 -5.65
C ILE A 174 -16.29 2.97 -4.55
N ALA A 175 -16.07 2.35 -3.38
CA ALA A 175 -16.96 2.46 -2.24
C ALA A 175 -16.61 3.69 -1.38
N ASP A 176 -17.56 4.15 -0.56
CA ASP A 176 -17.43 5.38 0.21
C ASP A 176 -16.73 5.17 1.57
N TRP A 177 -15.40 5.11 1.56
CA TRP A 177 -14.60 4.88 2.75
C TRP A 177 -14.28 6.14 3.58
N ASP A 178 -14.93 7.27 3.31
CA ASP A 178 -14.61 8.55 3.96
C ASP A 178 -14.66 8.47 5.49
N ASN A 179 -15.68 7.80 6.04
CA ASN A 179 -15.80 7.58 7.48
C ASN A 179 -14.59 6.82 8.06
N VAL A 180 -14.19 5.72 7.41
CA VAL A 180 -13.06 4.87 7.85
C VAL A 180 -11.74 5.63 7.73
N VAL A 181 -11.49 6.25 6.57
CA VAL A 181 -10.26 6.99 6.30
C VAL A 181 -10.12 8.17 7.25
N THR A 182 -11.19 8.93 7.49
CA THR A 182 -11.19 10.09 8.41
C THR A 182 -10.85 9.66 9.83
N ARG A 183 -11.42 8.56 10.33
CA ARG A 183 -11.15 8.04 11.69
C ARG A 183 -9.70 7.57 11.83
N LEU A 184 -9.20 6.83 10.85
CA LEU A 184 -7.80 6.38 10.82
C LEU A 184 -6.82 7.55 10.72
N ALA A 185 -7.09 8.51 9.85
CA ALA A 185 -6.29 9.74 9.72
C ALA A 185 -6.28 10.54 11.04
N GLY A 186 -7.43 10.64 11.71
CA GLY A 186 -7.54 11.25 13.04
C GLY A 186 -6.66 10.54 14.09
N ALA A 187 -6.73 9.21 14.14
CA ALA A 187 -5.90 8.43 15.06
C ALA A 187 -4.40 8.56 14.75
N ILE A 188 -4.00 8.54 13.47
CA ILE A 188 -2.60 8.73 13.03
C ILE A 188 -2.09 10.11 13.47
N ARG A 189 -2.87 11.16 13.23
CA ARG A 189 -2.57 12.53 13.66
C ARG A 189 -2.38 12.59 15.17
N GLU A 190 -3.28 12.01 15.95
CA GLU A 190 -3.26 12.14 17.41
C GLU A 190 -2.22 11.26 18.12
N ARG A 191 -1.83 10.14 17.51
CA ARG A 191 -0.98 9.13 18.18
C ARG A 191 0.42 9.03 17.61
N TRP A 192 0.61 9.34 16.33
CA TRP A 192 1.88 9.09 15.65
C TRP A 192 2.53 10.38 15.16
N LEU A 193 1.75 11.34 14.66
CA LEU A 193 2.30 12.54 14.01
C LEU A 193 2.21 13.82 14.85
N TYR A 194 1.28 13.89 15.80
CA TYR A 194 1.08 15.05 16.68
C TYR A 194 1.06 16.38 15.90
N ASP A 195 1.93 17.31 16.26
CA ASP A 195 2.09 18.63 15.65
C ASP A 195 2.84 18.61 14.30
N LEU A 196 3.28 17.43 13.85
CA LEU A 196 3.87 17.24 12.52
C LEU A 196 2.88 16.56 11.55
N SER A 197 1.58 16.52 11.87
CA SER A 197 0.57 15.89 11.00
C SER A 197 0.52 16.46 9.59
N ASP A 198 0.84 17.74 9.41
CA ASP A 198 0.85 18.40 8.10
C ASP A 198 1.95 17.87 7.18
N GLN A 199 2.91 17.09 7.71
CA GLN A 199 3.94 16.40 6.92
C GLN A 199 3.44 15.08 6.32
N PHE A 200 2.22 14.65 6.62
CA PHE A 200 1.63 13.44 6.02
C PHE A 200 0.20 13.73 5.58
N ALA A 201 0.07 14.30 4.39
CA ALA A 201 -1.23 14.68 3.85
C ALA A 201 -2.00 13.44 3.38
N ILE A 202 -3.26 13.32 3.80
CA ILE A 202 -4.14 12.19 3.45
C ILE A 202 -5.34 12.75 2.69
N THR A 203 -5.60 12.20 1.51
CA THR A 203 -6.79 12.53 0.71
C THR A 203 -7.52 11.26 0.31
N PHE A 204 -8.85 11.25 0.45
CA PHE A 204 -9.71 10.18 -0.03
C PHE A 204 -10.55 10.68 -1.19
N GLN A 205 -10.68 9.85 -2.23
CA GLN A 205 -11.53 10.11 -3.38
C GLN A 205 -12.36 8.87 -3.68
N ARG A 206 -13.68 8.99 -3.50
CA ARG A 206 -14.64 7.98 -3.97
C ARG A 206 -14.77 8.05 -5.49
N ALA A 207 -14.17 7.10 -6.20
CA ALA A 207 -14.15 7.08 -7.66
C ALA A 207 -13.90 5.67 -8.22
N ASP A 208 -14.55 5.37 -9.34
CA ASP A 208 -14.20 4.22 -10.17
C ASP A 208 -12.96 4.55 -11.01
N ILE A 209 -11.81 3.96 -10.63
CA ILE A 209 -10.51 4.18 -11.29
C ILE A 209 -10.54 3.82 -12.78
N LEU A 210 -11.37 2.87 -13.21
CA LEU A 210 -11.46 2.43 -14.60
C LEU A 210 -12.18 3.45 -15.50
N ARG A 211 -12.83 4.45 -14.89
CA ARG A 211 -13.64 5.47 -15.56
C ARG A 211 -13.12 6.90 -15.36
N GLN A 212 -11.97 7.06 -14.72
CA GLN A 212 -11.37 8.39 -14.49
C GLN A 212 -10.63 8.91 -15.73
N ASP A 213 -10.65 10.24 -15.90
CA ASP A 213 -9.84 10.93 -16.89
C ASP A 213 -8.38 11.04 -16.40
N ALA A 214 -7.42 10.72 -17.25
CA ALA A 214 -6.00 10.71 -16.90
C ALA A 214 -5.47 12.08 -16.42
N THR A 215 -6.04 13.18 -16.92
CA THR A 215 -5.65 14.53 -16.54
C THR A 215 -6.04 14.87 -15.11
N GLN A 216 -7.17 14.34 -14.62
CA GLN A 216 -7.65 14.53 -13.25
C GLN A 216 -6.80 13.76 -12.23
N MET A 217 -6.16 12.67 -12.68
CA MET A 217 -5.43 11.76 -11.79
C MET A 217 -3.98 12.19 -11.53
N SER A 218 -3.44 13.11 -12.33
CA SER A 218 -2.08 13.65 -12.16
C SER A 218 -0.98 12.56 -12.09
N TYR A 219 -1.11 11.50 -12.89
CA TYR A 219 -0.15 10.37 -12.91
C TYR A 219 1.31 10.79 -13.12
N SER A 220 1.54 11.92 -13.81
CA SER A 220 2.87 12.48 -14.06
C SER A 220 3.58 13.00 -12.82
N LYS A 221 2.88 13.12 -11.68
CA LYS A 221 3.46 13.54 -10.40
C LYS A 221 3.80 12.37 -9.47
N LEU A 222 3.15 11.21 -9.66
CA LEU A 222 3.20 10.09 -8.72
C LEU A 222 4.59 9.45 -8.65
N ASP A 223 5.03 9.15 -7.44
CA ASP A 223 6.26 8.40 -7.14
C ASP A 223 5.98 6.92 -6.85
N LEU A 224 4.81 6.62 -6.29
CA LEU A 224 4.39 5.26 -5.96
C LEU A 224 2.89 5.09 -6.22
N ILE A 225 2.54 4.02 -6.92
CA ILE A 225 1.17 3.54 -7.09
C ILE A 225 1.09 2.15 -6.46
N THR A 226 0.06 1.90 -5.64
CA THR A 226 -0.21 0.59 -5.06
C THR A 226 -1.57 0.05 -5.50
N LEU A 227 -1.59 -1.26 -5.77
CA LEU A 227 -2.77 -2.06 -6.09
C LEU A 227 -2.66 -3.35 -5.25
N LEU A 228 -3.14 -3.32 -4.01
CA LEU A 228 -2.98 -4.45 -3.08
C LEU A 228 -4.33 -5.16 -2.86
N PHE A 229 -4.48 -6.33 -3.49
CA PHE A 229 -5.71 -7.14 -3.56
C PHE A 229 -6.83 -6.53 -4.39
N THR A 230 -6.49 -5.62 -5.31
CA THR A 230 -7.45 -4.89 -6.16
C THR A 230 -7.34 -5.28 -7.62
N THR A 231 -6.17 -5.75 -8.07
CA THR A 231 -5.91 -5.98 -9.51
C THR A 231 -6.85 -7.03 -10.07
N ASN A 232 -7.06 -8.12 -9.34
CA ASN A 232 -7.96 -9.19 -9.77
C ASN A 232 -9.42 -8.71 -9.86
N GLU A 233 -9.84 -7.85 -8.94
CA GLU A 233 -11.20 -7.28 -8.90
C GLU A 233 -11.44 -6.38 -10.13
N LEU A 234 -10.48 -5.51 -10.46
CA LEU A 234 -10.58 -4.65 -11.66
C LEU A 234 -10.76 -5.49 -12.95
N PHE A 235 -9.95 -6.54 -13.11
CA PHE A 235 -10.02 -7.39 -14.30
C PHE A 235 -11.28 -8.27 -14.36
N GLN A 236 -11.86 -8.61 -13.21
CA GLN A 236 -13.14 -9.31 -13.14
C GLN A 236 -14.31 -8.38 -13.50
N GLU A 237 -14.27 -7.14 -13.03
CA GLU A 237 -15.29 -6.13 -13.30
C GLU A 237 -15.30 -5.71 -14.78
N ASP A 238 -14.17 -5.21 -15.29
CA ASP A 238 -14.03 -4.82 -16.69
C ASP A 238 -12.61 -5.04 -17.17
N LYS A 239 -12.39 -6.17 -17.83
CA LYS A 239 -11.10 -6.54 -18.44
C LYS A 239 -10.61 -5.51 -19.45
N GLY A 240 -11.51 -4.95 -20.27
CA GLY A 240 -11.15 -3.99 -21.30
C GLY A 240 -10.69 -2.66 -20.70
N ALA A 241 -11.46 -2.16 -19.73
CA ALA A 241 -11.10 -0.94 -19.01
C ALA A 241 -9.85 -1.13 -18.15
N SER A 242 -9.64 -2.30 -17.55
CA SER A 242 -8.41 -2.62 -16.81
C SER A 242 -7.16 -2.60 -17.68
N ILE A 243 -7.23 -3.16 -18.90
CA ILE A 243 -6.13 -3.07 -19.87
C ILE A 243 -5.87 -1.61 -20.24
N ARG A 244 -6.92 -0.83 -20.54
CA ARG A 244 -6.79 0.60 -20.85
C ARG A 244 -6.20 1.37 -19.68
N PHE A 245 -6.60 1.08 -18.45
CA PHE A 245 -6.03 1.69 -17.25
C PHE A 245 -4.52 1.45 -17.14
N LEU A 246 -4.04 0.21 -17.30
CA LEU A 246 -2.60 -0.06 -17.32
C LEU A 246 -1.87 0.64 -18.49
N GLN A 247 -2.52 0.75 -19.66
CA GLN A 247 -1.99 1.54 -20.78
C GLN A 247 -1.94 3.04 -20.48
N THR A 248 -2.91 3.58 -19.74
CA THR A 248 -2.88 4.96 -19.24
C THR A 248 -1.67 5.16 -18.31
N LEU A 249 -1.39 4.21 -17.42
CA LEU A 249 -0.17 4.28 -16.58
C LEU A 249 1.11 4.28 -17.43
N ASN A 250 1.17 3.46 -18.49
CA ASN A 250 2.29 3.46 -19.45
C ASN A 250 2.54 4.85 -20.08
N GLN A 251 1.47 5.56 -20.42
CA GLN A 251 1.53 6.83 -21.15
C GLN A 251 1.81 8.03 -20.23
N HIS A 252 1.27 8.04 -19.02
CA HIS A 252 1.20 9.25 -18.20
C HIS A 252 2.07 9.24 -16.94
N CYS A 253 2.54 8.08 -16.46
CA CYS A 253 3.42 8.05 -15.28
C CYS A 253 4.82 8.58 -15.63
N LYS A 254 5.43 9.32 -14.69
CA LYS A 254 6.81 9.81 -14.83
C LYS A 254 7.83 8.67 -14.73
N THR A 255 8.95 8.81 -15.43
CA THR A 255 10.11 7.92 -15.26
C THR A 255 10.52 7.84 -13.79
N GLY A 256 10.82 6.63 -13.32
CA GLY A 256 11.16 6.35 -11.93
C GLY A 256 9.96 6.06 -11.02
N CYS A 257 8.72 6.38 -11.42
CA CYS A 257 7.51 6.00 -10.67
C CYS A 257 7.49 4.49 -10.42
N LEU A 258 7.14 4.10 -9.19
CA LEU A 258 6.96 2.70 -8.82
C LEU A 258 5.50 2.29 -8.95
N LEU A 259 5.27 1.05 -9.37
CA LEU A 259 3.97 0.39 -9.32
C LEU A 259 4.13 -0.92 -8.55
N LEU A 260 3.49 -1.02 -7.39
CA LEU A 260 3.48 -2.23 -6.57
C LEU A 260 2.10 -2.89 -6.67
N ILE A 261 2.11 -4.10 -7.23
CA ILE A 261 0.93 -4.98 -7.26
C ILE A 261 1.15 -6.11 -6.26
N VAL A 262 0.17 -6.31 -5.38
CA VAL A 262 0.12 -7.44 -4.44
C VAL A 262 -1.24 -8.10 -4.55
N GLU A 263 -1.25 -9.42 -4.54
CA GLU A 263 -2.46 -10.20 -4.77
C GLU A 263 -2.36 -11.56 -4.07
N SER A 264 -3.50 -12.25 -3.94
CA SER A 264 -3.51 -13.59 -3.33
C SER A 264 -2.61 -14.56 -4.10
N ALA A 265 -1.74 -15.28 -3.40
CA ALA A 265 -0.91 -16.30 -4.05
C ALA A 265 -1.76 -17.52 -4.46
N GLY A 266 -1.40 -18.15 -5.59
CA GLY A 266 -2.03 -19.38 -6.06
C GLY A 266 -3.22 -19.15 -7.00
N SER A 267 -4.21 -20.05 -6.96
CA SER A 267 -5.33 -20.09 -7.91
C SER A 267 -6.31 -18.90 -7.79
N TYR A 268 -6.28 -18.17 -6.68
CA TYR A 268 -7.20 -17.06 -6.40
C TYR A 268 -7.02 -15.84 -7.32
N SER A 269 -5.83 -15.66 -7.90
CA SER A 269 -5.52 -14.53 -8.80
C SER A 269 -5.32 -14.99 -10.24
N HIS A 270 -6.15 -15.93 -10.70
CA HIS A 270 -6.18 -16.35 -12.09
C HIS A 270 -7.27 -15.62 -12.88
N ILE A 271 -6.94 -15.27 -14.12
CA ILE A 271 -7.87 -14.74 -15.11
C ILE A 271 -8.13 -15.78 -16.19
N GLU A 272 -9.31 -15.73 -16.79
CA GLU A 272 -9.68 -16.55 -17.94
C GLU A 272 -9.41 -15.80 -19.25
N ILE A 273 -8.70 -16.46 -20.15
CA ILE A 273 -8.44 -16.00 -21.52
C ILE A 273 -8.84 -17.12 -22.47
N GLY A 274 -9.98 -16.96 -23.14
CA GLY A 274 -10.61 -18.05 -23.89
C GLY A 274 -11.00 -19.17 -22.93
N THR A 275 -10.47 -20.38 -23.15
CA THR A 275 -10.73 -21.56 -22.29
C THR A 275 -9.63 -21.84 -21.26
N LYS A 276 -8.58 -21.00 -21.21
CA LYS A 276 -7.40 -21.24 -20.36
C LYS A 276 -7.35 -20.25 -19.20
N LYS A 277 -6.93 -20.76 -18.03
CA LYS A 277 -6.66 -19.97 -16.82
C LYS A 277 -5.18 -19.64 -16.75
N PHE A 278 -4.88 -18.37 -16.52
CA PHE A 278 -3.51 -17.89 -16.33
C PHE A 278 -3.44 -17.03 -15.08
N PRO A 279 -2.33 -17.05 -14.33
CA PRO A 279 -2.12 -16.08 -13.28
C PRO A 279 -2.14 -14.66 -13.85
N ILE A 280 -2.85 -13.75 -13.19
CA ILE A 280 -3.11 -12.39 -13.68
C ILE A 280 -1.83 -11.61 -14.01
N HIS A 281 -0.75 -11.86 -13.25
CA HIS A 281 0.52 -11.19 -13.45
C HIS A 281 1.09 -11.43 -14.86
N PHE A 282 0.80 -12.53 -15.55
CA PHE A 282 1.25 -12.73 -16.94
C PHE A 282 0.69 -11.67 -17.89
N LEU A 283 -0.59 -11.30 -17.70
CA LEU A 283 -1.23 -10.27 -18.52
C LEU A 283 -0.68 -8.89 -18.16
N VAL A 284 -0.55 -8.59 -16.87
CA VAL A 284 0.04 -7.34 -16.36
C VAL A 284 1.48 -7.17 -16.88
N ASP A 285 2.32 -8.19 -16.71
CA ASP A 285 3.71 -8.23 -17.19
C ASP A 285 3.76 -7.93 -18.69
N THR A 286 2.87 -8.55 -19.49
CA THR A 286 2.82 -8.33 -20.94
C THR A 286 2.47 -6.88 -21.31
N ILE A 287 1.53 -6.25 -20.59
CA ILE A 287 1.09 -4.89 -20.87
C ILE A 287 2.13 -3.85 -20.45
N LEU A 288 2.79 -4.06 -19.30
CA LEU A 288 3.72 -3.08 -18.73
C LEU A 288 5.15 -3.26 -19.26
N THR A 289 5.62 -4.50 -19.35
CA THR A 289 7.02 -4.84 -19.67
C THR A 289 7.24 -5.30 -21.11
N GLY A 290 6.17 -5.48 -21.89
CA GLY A 290 6.23 -5.99 -23.25
C GLY A 290 6.15 -7.51 -23.33
N LYS A 291 6.13 -8.05 -24.55
CA LYS A 291 6.03 -9.51 -24.75
C LYS A 291 7.30 -10.21 -24.30
N ARG A 292 7.18 -11.48 -23.88
CA ARG A 292 8.34 -12.33 -23.61
C ARG A 292 9.29 -12.35 -24.82
N GLY A 293 10.57 -12.08 -24.56
CA GLY A 293 11.60 -11.97 -25.60
C GLY A 293 11.78 -10.57 -26.19
N ASP A 294 10.90 -9.62 -25.86
CA ASP A 294 10.96 -8.22 -26.29
C ASP A 294 10.76 -7.25 -25.10
N ALA A 295 11.35 -7.56 -23.95
CA ALA A 295 11.17 -6.79 -22.71
C ALA A 295 11.73 -5.34 -22.77
N LYS A 296 12.44 -5.00 -23.86
CA LYS A 296 12.97 -3.65 -24.09
C LYS A 296 11.92 -2.69 -24.66
N SER A 297 10.83 -3.21 -25.24
CA SER A 297 9.73 -2.37 -25.77
C SER A 297 8.70 -1.96 -24.70
N GLY A 298 8.74 -2.58 -23.51
CA GLY A 298 7.89 -2.22 -22.39
C GLY A 298 8.20 -0.86 -21.78
N MET A 299 7.16 -0.16 -21.34
CA MET A 299 7.29 1.15 -20.69
C MET A 299 7.74 1.07 -19.23
N TRP A 300 7.70 -0.13 -18.64
CA TRP A 300 8.12 -0.42 -17.28
C TRP A 300 9.16 -1.54 -17.25
N GLU A 301 10.01 -1.52 -16.23
CA GLU A 301 10.88 -2.63 -15.86
C GLU A 301 10.34 -3.34 -14.61
N LEU A 302 10.49 -4.66 -14.55
CA LEU A 302 10.20 -5.43 -13.35
C LEU A 302 11.44 -5.41 -12.44
N VAL A 303 11.31 -4.77 -11.28
CA VAL A 303 12.41 -4.53 -10.32
C VAL A 303 12.56 -5.67 -9.32
N ASP A 304 11.44 -6.16 -8.78
CA ASP A 304 11.42 -7.25 -7.81
C ASP A 304 10.09 -8.01 -7.92
N GLN A 305 10.10 -9.31 -7.60
CA GLN A 305 8.92 -10.15 -7.61
C GLN A 305 9.03 -11.36 -6.68
N ASN A 306 7.89 -11.86 -6.23
CA ASN A 306 7.76 -13.17 -5.61
C ASN A 306 6.37 -13.75 -5.91
N ASP A 307 6.30 -15.03 -6.24
CA ASP A 307 5.04 -15.71 -6.60
C ASP A 307 4.25 -16.24 -5.40
N SER A 308 4.89 -16.34 -4.23
CA SER A 308 4.28 -16.86 -3.02
C SER A 308 5.11 -16.49 -1.79
N PHE A 309 4.87 -15.30 -1.26
CA PHE A 309 5.49 -14.78 -0.06
C PHE A 309 4.52 -14.82 1.12
N TRP A 310 5.07 -14.95 2.33
CA TRP A 310 4.29 -15.05 3.56
C TRP A 310 4.61 -13.92 4.50
N TYR A 311 3.58 -13.30 5.07
CA TYR A 311 3.66 -12.65 6.37
C TYR A 311 2.90 -13.52 7.36
N ARG A 312 3.58 -13.90 8.44
CA ARG A 312 2.96 -14.67 9.53
C ARG A 312 2.80 -13.74 10.73
N ASN A 313 1.56 -13.58 11.19
CA ASN A 313 1.29 -12.79 12.39
C ASN A 313 1.94 -13.43 13.62
N ASP A 314 2.18 -12.59 14.62
CA ASP A 314 2.55 -13.03 15.95
C ASP A 314 1.28 -13.24 16.78
N ASP A 315 1.07 -14.47 17.24
CA ASP A 315 -0.12 -14.85 18.02
C ASP A 315 -0.17 -14.16 19.40
N ARG A 316 0.89 -13.45 19.79
CA ARG A 316 0.95 -12.63 21.01
C ARG A 316 0.40 -11.22 20.83
N ILE A 317 0.11 -10.80 19.59
CA ILE A 317 -0.48 -9.48 19.34
C ILE A 317 -1.90 -9.48 19.90
N ASP A 318 -2.15 -8.56 20.83
CA ASP A 318 -3.47 -8.37 21.42
C ASP A 318 -4.37 -7.62 20.42
N TYR A 319 -5.44 -8.24 19.98
CA TYR A 319 -6.50 -7.62 19.19
C TYR A 319 -7.82 -8.40 19.39
N PRO A 320 -9.00 -7.74 19.50
CA PRO A 320 -10.25 -8.43 19.85
C PRO A 320 -10.72 -9.44 18.80
N LEU A 321 -10.26 -9.30 17.55
CA LEU A 321 -10.58 -10.19 16.44
C LEU A 321 -9.35 -10.96 15.98
N LYS A 322 -9.57 -12.11 15.36
CA LYS A 322 -8.46 -12.92 14.83
C LYS A 322 -7.69 -12.19 13.74
N LEU A 323 -6.38 -12.03 13.93
CA LEU A 323 -5.44 -11.57 12.91
C LEU A 323 -5.06 -12.73 11.97
N GLU A 324 -5.08 -12.48 10.66
CA GLU A 324 -4.90 -13.51 9.63
C GLU A 324 -3.51 -13.44 9.00
N ASN A 325 -2.85 -14.59 8.87
CA ASN A 325 -1.63 -14.70 8.08
C ASN A 325 -1.90 -14.31 6.63
N MET A 326 -0.92 -13.66 5.98
CA MET A 326 -1.06 -13.21 4.60
C MET A 326 -0.11 -13.97 3.69
N ARG A 327 -0.67 -14.74 2.76
CA ARG A 327 0.07 -15.34 1.65
C ARG A 327 -0.27 -14.60 0.36
N PHE A 328 0.75 -14.09 -0.32
CA PHE A 328 0.56 -13.21 -1.46
C PHE A 328 1.65 -13.39 -2.51
N PHE A 329 1.37 -13.02 -3.75
CA PHE A 329 2.43 -12.70 -4.70
C PHE A 329 2.61 -11.18 -4.74
N TYR A 330 3.78 -10.73 -5.17
CA TYR A 330 3.98 -9.33 -5.51
C TYR A 330 4.74 -9.16 -6.82
N ARG A 331 4.50 -8.01 -7.45
CA ARG A 331 5.26 -7.48 -8.58
C ARG A 331 5.55 -6.02 -8.30
N LEU A 332 6.83 -5.66 -8.31
CA LEU A 332 7.27 -4.28 -8.20
C LEU A 332 7.85 -3.85 -9.53
N TYR A 333 7.20 -2.89 -10.18
CA TYR A 333 7.66 -2.31 -11.43
C TYR A 333 8.20 -0.90 -11.21
N ARG A 334 9.06 -0.44 -12.11
CA ARG A 334 9.52 0.94 -12.21
C ARG A 334 9.31 1.45 -13.63
N LYS A 335 8.75 2.65 -13.77
CA LYS A 335 8.54 3.31 -15.06
C LYS A 335 9.91 3.66 -15.67
N ARG A 336 10.14 3.24 -16.91
CA ARG A 336 11.33 3.61 -17.70
C ARG A 336 11.33 5.07 -18.11
#